data_AF-A0A944K757-F1
#
_entry.id   AF-A0A944K757-F1
#
_cell.length_a   1.000
_cell.length_b   1.000
_cell.length_c   1.000
_cell.angle_alpha   90.00
_cell.angle_beta   90.00
_cell.angle_gamma   90.00
#
_symmetry.space_group_name_H-M   'P 1'
#
loop_
_entity.id
_entity.type
_entity.pdbx_description
1 polymer ?
#
loop_
_entity_poly.entity_id
_entity_poly.type
_entity_poly.pdbx_seq_one_letter_code
_entity_poly.pdbx_strand_id
1 'polypeptide(L)'
;MGSDRNAEPRERGRTATGASALPRAASRVRLDQPRPARKRLLPEYDPEAFGRFSERIARFLGTGRFLVWMTLTILLWVAWNIFAPPALRWDEYPFIFLTLMLSLQASYAAPLILLAQNRQDDRDRVTHEQDRKQNERSIADTEYLTREVAALRMGLGEVATRDWIRSEFVDLVKEMEDRRSVFPPEHASESDEADR
;
A
#
# COMPACT_ATOMS: atom_id res chain seq x y z
N MET A 1 -52.36 -12.59 -90.05
CA MET A 1 -53.69 -12.51 -89.43
C MET A 1 -53.53 -12.90 -87.97
N GLY A 2 -53.93 -12.06 -87.01
CA GLY A 2 -54.04 -12.45 -85.59
C GLY A 2 -53.01 -11.82 -84.66
N SER A 3 -53.19 -10.53 -84.39
CA SER A 3 -52.72 -9.82 -83.21
C SER A 3 -53.33 -10.41 -81.94
N ASP A 4 -52.59 -10.44 -80.83
CA ASP A 4 -53.03 -9.96 -79.50
C ASP A 4 -51.99 -10.32 -78.43
N ARG A 5 -51.28 -9.31 -77.91
CA ARG A 5 -51.56 -8.61 -76.63
C ARG A 5 -51.29 -9.48 -75.40
N ASN A 6 -50.16 -9.24 -74.74
CA ASN A 6 -50.18 -9.12 -73.29
C ASN A 6 -49.11 -8.13 -72.80
N ALA A 7 -49.54 -7.27 -71.89
CA ALA A 7 -48.83 -6.09 -71.41
C ALA A 7 -47.91 -6.40 -70.21
N GLU A 8 -46.74 -5.74 -70.22
CA GLU A 8 -46.03 -4.96 -69.17
C GLU A 8 -46.31 -5.22 -67.65
N PRO A 9 -45.47 -4.78 -66.67
CA PRO A 9 -44.41 -3.76 -66.72
C PRO A 9 -43.13 -4.06 -65.89
N ARG A 10 -42.08 -3.24 -66.02
CA ARG A 10 -41.46 -2.50 -64.88
C ARG A 10 -40.12 -1.84 -65.21
N GLU A 11 -40.11 -0.54 -64.94
CA GLU A 11 -39.02 0.36 -64.60
C GLU A 11 -37.69 -0.28 -64.13
N ARG A 12 -36.55 0.22 -64.65
CA ARG A 12 -35.73 1.23 -63.95
C ARG A 12 -34.55 1.66 -64.80
N GLY A 13 -34.34 2.97 -64.80
CA GLY A 13 -33.24 3.61 -65.49
C GLY A 13 -31.92 3.61 -64.72
N ARG A 14 -30.97 4.26 -65.39
CA ARG A 14 -29.73 4.90 -64.90
C ARG A 14 -28.51 4.00 -64.77
N THR A 15 -27.71 4.10 -65.83
CA THR A 15 -26.25 4.11 -65.80
C THR A 15 -25.71 5.09 -64.75
N ALA A 16 -24.75 4.65 -63.94
CA ALA A 16 -23.73 5.51 -63.37
C ALA A 16 -22.44 4.72 -63.14
N THR A 17 -21.41 5.14 -63.86
CA THR A 17 -20.03 4.69 -63.84
C THR A 17 -19.31 5.16 -62.58
N GLY A 18 -18.47 4.29 -62.01
CA GLY A 18 -17.22 4.67 -61.36
C GLY A 18 -17.26 4.83 -59.84
N ALA A 19 -16.58 3.92 -59.13
CA ALA A 19 -15.74 4.25 -57.97
C ALA A 19 -14.97 3.00 -57.49
N SER A 20 -13.66 3.01 -57.74
CA SER A 20 -12.62 2.68 -56.76
C SER A 20 -12.85 1.44 -55.87
N ALA A 21 -12.38 0.27 -56.32
CA ALA A 21 -12.23 -0.89 -55.45
C ALA A 21 -11.12 -0.65 -54.41
N LEU A 22 -11.50 -0.17 -53.22
CA LEU A 22 -10.67 -0.27 -52.02
C LEU A 22 -11.01 -1.57 -51.30
N PRO A 23 -10.09 -2.53 -51.11
CA PRO A 23 -10.30 -3.60 -50.15
C PRO A 23 -10.23 -3.00 -48.73
N ARG A 24 -11.39 -2.73 -48.15
CA ARG A 24 -11.56 -2.40 -46.74
C ARG A 24 -11.32 -3.65 -45.91
N ALA A 25 -10.05 -3.92 -45.59
CA ALA A 25 -9.67 -4.83 -44.53
C ALA A 25 -8.85 -4.04 -43.49
N ALA A 26 -9.54 -3.20 -42.73
CA ALA A 26 -8.99 -2.69 -41.48
C ALA A 26 -8.86 -3.90 -40.54
N SER A 27 -7.66 -4.45 -40.44
CA SER A 27 -7.27 -5.42 -39.43
C SER A 27 -7.64 -4.84 -38.07
N ARG A 28 -8.67 -5.41 -37.43
CA ARG A 28 -8.98 -5.11 -36.03
C ARG A 28 -7.77 -5.55 -35.22
N VAL A 29 -6.91 -4.60 -34.86
CA VAL A 29 -5.85 -4.80 -33.88
C VAL A 29 -6.55 -5.11 -32.56
N ARG A 30 -6.65 -6.40 -32.21
CA ARG A 30 -7.10 -6.84 -30.89
C ARG A 30 -6.11 -6.27 -29.87
N LEU A 31 -6.58 -5.31 -29.08
CA LEU A 31 -5.86 -4.70 -27.95
C LEU A 31 -5.68 -5.63 -26.75
N ASP A 32 -6.08 -6.90 -26.90
CA ASP A 32 -6.18 -7.88 -25.82
C ASP A 32 -5.01 -8.86 -25.77
N GLN A 33 -3.94 -8.59 -26.52
CA GLN A 33 -2.69 -9.34 -26.40
C GLN A 33 -1.66 -8.47 -25.69
N PRO A 34 -1.18 -8.85 -24.49
CA PRO A 34 -0.06 -8.16 -23.88
C PRO A 34 1.12 -8.27 -24.84
N ARG A 35 1.56 -7.12 -25.37
CA ARG A 35 2.72 -7.04 -26.26
C ARG A 35 3.89 -7.75 -25.57
N PRO A 36 4.51 -8.78 -26.16
CA PRO A 36 5.68 -9.40 -25.57
C PRO A 36 6.76 -8.32 -25.40
N ALA A 37 7.31 -8.24 -24.18
CA ALA A 37 8.30 -7.26 -23.80
C ALA A 37 9.42 -7.26 -24.84
N ARG A 38 9.57 -6.12 -25.53
CA ARG A 38 10.64 -5.87 -26.49
C ARG A 38 11.94 -6.12 -25.75
N LYS A 39 12.71 -7.15 -26.13
CA LYS A 39 14.01 -7.46 -25.53
C LYS A 39 14.86 -6.19 -25.54
N ARG A 40 14.97 -5.54 -24.38
CA ARG A 40 15.79 -4.34 -24.20
C ARG A 40 17.22 -4.84 -24.16
N LEU A 41 18.01 -4.46 -25.16
CA LEU A 41 19.48 -4.59 -25.18
C LEU A 41 20.13 -3.55 -24.25
N LEU A 42 19.51 -3.26 -23.11
CA LEU A 42 20.14 -2.49 -22.05
C LEU A 42 20.80 -3.51 -21.13
N PRO A 43 22.05 -3.31 -20.71
CA PRO A 43 22.62 -4.09 -19.62
C PRO A 43 21.62 -4.06 -18.47
N GLU A 44 21.08 -5.23 -18.12
CA GLU A 44 20.15 -5.37 -17.01
C GLU A 44 20.95 -5.11 -15.74
N TYR A 45 20.94 -3.84 -15.32
CA TYR A 45 21.51 -3.43 -14.06
C TYR A 45 20.68 -4.11 -12.97
N ASP A 46 21.18 -5.23 -12.46
CA ASP A 46 20.51 -6.04 -11.43
C ASP A 46 20.36 -5.21 -10.14
N PRO A 47 19.15 -4.66 -9.89
CA PRO A 47 18.92 -3.77 -8.76
C PRO A 47 18.95 -4.53 -7.44
N GLU A 48 18.85 -5.87 -7.45
CA GLU A 48 18.87 -6.72 -6.28
C GLU A 48 20.30 -6.97 -5.78
N ALA A 49 21.26 -7.13 -6.69
CA ALA A 49 22.69 -7.25 -6.35
C ALA A 49 23.22 -5.95 -5.71
N PHE A 50 22.91 -4.81 -6.30
CA PHE A 50 23.26 -3.51 -5.72
C PHE A 50 22.50 -3.24 -4.42
N GLY A 51 21.25 -3.71 -4.32
CA GLY A 51 20.43 -3.61 -3.11
C GLY A 51 21.06 -4.25 -1.88
N ARG A 52 21.52 -5.49 -2.03
CA ARG A 52 22.24 -6.24 -0.98
C ARG A 52 23.59 -5.62 -0.65
N PHE A 53 24.28 -5.06 -1.66
CA PHE A 53 25.56 -4.38 -1.46
C PHE A 53 25.38 -3.08 -0.65
N SER A 54 24.40 -2.23 -0.98
CA SER A 54 24.15 -1.01 -0.21
C SER A 54 23.74 -1.31 1.23
N GLU A 55 22.94 -2.36 1.47
CA GLU A 55 22.54 -2.73 2.82
C GLU A 55 23.73 -3.20 3.68
N ARG A 56 24.72 -3.84 3.05
CA ARG A 56 25.99 -4.17 3.70
C ARG A 56 26.81 -2.93 4.00
N ILE A 57 26.91 -1.99 3.06
CA ILE A 57 27.59 -0.71 3.24
C ILE A 57 26.91 0.13 4.33
N ALA A 58 25.59 0.22 4.35
CA ALA A 58 24.84 0.98 5.35
C ALA A 58 25.08 0.45 6.78
N ARG A 59 25.05 -0.87 6.96
CA ARG A 59 25.41 -1.50 8.25
C ARG A 59 26.87 -1.29 8.61
N PHE A 60 27.77 -1.23 7.63
CA PHE A 60 29.20 -1.03 7.84
C PHE A 60 29.54 0.42 8.20
N LEU A 61 28.98 1.40 7.50
CA LEU A 61 29.16 2.84 7.75
C LEU A 61 28.44 3.31 9.02
N GLY A 62 27.28 2.73 9.35
CA GLY A 62 26.52 3.07 10.55
C GLY A 62 27.16 2.55 11.85
N THR A 63 28.14 1.64 11.76
CA THR A 63 28.81 1.11 12.94
C THR A 63 30.15 1.83 13.16
N GLY A 64 30.41 2.35 14.37
CA GLY A 64 31.66 3.05 14.72
C GLY A 64 32.96 2.24 14.49
N ARG A 65 32.84 0.94 14.21
CA ARG A 65 33.94 0.04 13.82
C ARG A 65 34.67 0.47 12.55
N PHE A 66 33.99 1.10 11.58
CA PHE A 66 34.65 1.58 10.35
C PHE A 66 35.68 2.66 10.66
N LEU A 67 35.30 3.65 11.48
CA LEU A 67 36.18 4.74 11.89
C LEU A 67 37.40 4.21 12.65
N VAL A 68 37.20 3.27 13.58
CA VAL A 68 38.31 2.62 14.31
C VAL A 68 39.28 1.94 13.35
N TRP A 69 38.80 1.17 12.37
CA TRP A 69 39.65 0.48 11.41
C TRP A 69 40.42 1.45 10.50
N MET A 70 39.75 2.52 10.04
CA MET A 70 40.37 3.59 9.26
C MET A 70 41.48 4.30 10.03
N THR A 71 41.22 4.68 11.29
CA THR A 71 42.22 5.33 12.15
C THR A 71 43.40 4.40 12.42
N LEU A 72 43.15 3.10 12.67
CA LEU A 72 44.21 2.12 12.86
C LEU A 72 45.11 1.99 11.61
N THR A 73 44.51 1.98 10.43
CA THR A 73 45.24 1.89 9.15
C THR A 73 46.15 3.09 8.94
N ILE A 74 45.62 4.30 9.18
CA ILE A 74 46.39 5.56 9.09
C ILE A 74 47.54 5.54 10.09
N LEU A 75 47.27 5.16 11.35
CA LEU A 75 48.28 5.06 12.39
C LEU A 75 49.37 4.03 12.05
N LEU A 76 48.99 2.87 11.52
CA LEU A 76 49.92 1.82 11.10
C LEU A 76 50.81 2.31 9.95
N TRP A 77 50.23 3.01 8.97
CA TRP A 77 50.99 3.60 7.86
C TRP A 77 52.00 4.65 8.31
N VAL A 78 51.56 5.55 9.20
CA VAL A 78 52.41 6.60 9.77
C VAL A 78 53.51 5.97 10.63
N ALA A 79 53.18 5.01 11.49
CA ALA A 79 54.15 4.28 12.30
C ALA A 79 55.16 3.53 11.43
N TRP A 80 54.71 2.85 10.37
CA TRP A 80 55.59 2.17 9.43
C TRP A 80 56.58 3.16 8.80
N ASN A 81 56.13 4.30 8.31
CA ASN A 81 57.03 5.30 7.68
C ASN A 81 57.97 6.00 8.68
N ILE A 82 57.59 6.13 9.96
CA ILE A 82 58.45 6.70 11.01
C ILE A 82 59.52 5.70 11.47
N PHE A 83 59.12 4.45 11.74
CA PHE A 83 60.02 3.42 12.29
C PHE A 83 60.81 2.68 11.20
N ALA A 84 60.44 2.81 9.91
CA ALA A 84 61.17 2.20 8.81
C ALA A 84 62.58 2.79 8.65
N PRO A 85 63.59 1.94 8.35
CA PRO A 85 64.91 2.38 7.95
C PRO A 85 64.84 3.31 6.73
N PRO A 86 65.76 4.29 6.57
CA PRO A 86 65.75 5.25 5.45
C PRO A 86 65.63 4.62 4.06
N ALA A 87 66.14 3.39 3.88
CA ALA A 87 66.08 2.65 2.62
C ALA A 87 64.68 2.07 2.29
N LEU A 88 63.77 2.00 3.26
CA LEU A 88 62.42 1.42 3.15
C LEU A 88 61.31 2.46 3.43
N ARG A 89 61.67 3.74 3.61
CA ARG A 89 60.70 4.83 3.74
C ARG A 89 60.07 5.09 2.37
N TRP A 90 58.86 4.55 2.18
CA TRP A 90 58.10 4.78 0.96
C TRP A 90 57.45 6.18 0.93
N ASP A 91 57.17 6.77 2.10
CA ASP A 91 56.43 8.03 2.24
C ASP A 91 56.99 8.87 3.40
N GLU A 92 58.04 9.65 3.14
CA GLU A 92 58.68 10.55 4.11
C GLU A 92 57.81 11.83 4.33
N TYR A 93 57.99 12.51 5.47
CA TYR A 93 57.24 13.75 5.78
C TYR A 93 57.34 14.74 4.61
N PRO A 94 56.23 15.16 3.97
CA PRO A 94 54.87 15.34 4.49
C PRO A 94 53.81 14.25 4.14
N PHE A 95 54.19 12.99 3.90
CA PHE A 95 53.27 11.88 3.57
C PHE A 95 52.41 12.13 2.31
N ILE A 96 53.08 12.33 1.17
CA ILE A 96 52.44 12.68 -0.10
C ILE A 96 51.51 11.56 -0.58
N PHE A 97 51.91 10.29 -0.40
CA PHE A 97 51.13 9.15 -0.87
C PHE A 97 49.86 8.97 -0.05
N LEU A 98 49.97 9.08 1.27
CA LEU A 98 48.79 9.04 2.15
C LEU A 98 47.81 10.16 1.77
N THR A 99 48.31 11.37 1.51
CA THR A 99 47.47 12.52 1.13
C THR A 99 46.78 12.29 -0.23
N LEU A 100 47.52 11.80 -1.23
CA LEU A 100 46.97 11.46 -2.55
C LEU A 100 45.93 10.35 -2.46
N MET A 101 46.16 9.35 -1.62
CA MET A 101 45.21 8.25 -1.43
C MET A 101 43.93 8.73 -0.74
N LEU A 102 44.04 9.58 0.28
CA LEU A 102 42.87 10.16 0.95
C LEU A 102 42.07 11.10 0.04
N SER A 103 42.73 11.90 -0.80
CA SER A 103 42.04 12.77 -1.76
C SER A 103 41.31 11.96 -2.84
N LEU A 104 41.94 10.89 -3.34
CA LEU A 104 41.28 9.95 -4.25
C LEU A 104 40.12 9.23 -3.57
N GLN A 105 40.28 8.80 -2.32
CA GLN A 105 39.23 8.14 -1.54
C GLN A 105 38.00 9.04 -1.43
N ALA A 106 38.18 10.32 -1.08
CA ALA A 106 37.08 11.28 -1.01
C ALA A 106 36.40 11.49 -2.38
N SER A 107 37.20 11.58 -3.45
CA SER A 107 36.70 11.77 -4.82
C SER A 107 35.85 10.59 -5.33
N TYR A 108 36.25 9.35 -5.03
CA TYR A 108 35.48 8.16 -5.38
C TYR A 108 34.30 7.88 -4.44
N ALA A 109 34.37 8.33 -3.18
CA ALA A 109 33.27 8.18 -2.24
C ALA A 109 32.03 8.99 -2.67
N ALA A 110 32.22 10.21 -3.18
CA ALA A 110 31.12 11.07 -3.61
C ALA A 110 30.15 10.42 -4.63
N PRO A 111 30.59 9.86 -5.77
CA PRO A 111 29.70 9.21 -6.73
C PRO A 111 29.08 7.92 -6.18
N LEU A 112 29.79 7.15 -5.35
CA LEU A 112 29.20 5.98 -4.68
C LEU A 112 28.07 6.36 -3.73
N ILE A 113 28.27 7.44 -2.95
CA ILE A 113 27.27 7.97 -2.03
C ILE A 113 26.07 8.47 -2.82
N LEU A 114 26.28 9.21 -3.92
CA LEU A 114 25.21 9.67 -4.79
C LEU A 114 24.40 8.51 -5.38
N LEU A 115 25.06 7.43 -5.83
CA LEU A 115 24.35 6.23 -6.32
C LEU A 115 23.60 5.50 -5.21
N ALA A 116 24.13 5.49 -3.98
CA ALA A 116 23.44 4.90 -2.83
C ALA A 116 22.21 5.73 -2.42
N GLN A 117 22.31 7.06 -2.46
CA GLN A 117 21.24 8.00 -2.12
C GLN A 117 20.09 7.95 -3.13
N ASN A 118 20.37 7.99 -4.44
CA ASN A 118 19.34 8.00 -5.48
C ASN A 118 18.36 6.79 -5.35
N ARG A 119 18.85 5.66 -4.84
CA ARG A 119 18.04 4.46 -4.60
C ARG A 119 17.34 4.44 -3.23
N GLN A 120 17.89 5.12 -2.23
CA GLN A 120 17.15 5.37 -0.98
C GLN A 120 15.94 6.25 -1.28
N ASP A 121 16.13 7.32 -2.04
CA ASP A 121 15.07 8.23 -2.46
C ASP A 121 13.96 7.52 -3.27
N ASP A 122 14.32 6.60 -4.17
CA ASP A 122 13.33 5.79 -4.91
C ASP A 122 12.50 4.86 -4.00
N ARG A 123 13.13 4.22 -3.00
CA ARG A 123 12.41 3.38 -2.02
C ARG A 123 11.52 4.22 -1.11
N ASP A 124 12.03 5.34 -0.65
CA ASP A 124 11.32 6.26 0.23
C ASP A 124 10.11 6.82 -0.50
N ARG A 125 10.24 7.15 -1.79
CA ARG A 125 9.12 7.57 -2.64
C ARG A 125 8.03 6.49 -2.73
N VAL A 126 8.38 5.23 -3.00
CA VAL A 126 7.39 4.14 -3.07
C VAL A 126 6.70 3.93 -1.73
N THR A 127 7.46 3.98 -0.64
CA THR A 127 6.93 3.85 0.72
C THR A 127 5.95 4.99 1.03
N HIS A 128 6.32 6.24 0.71
CA HIS A 128 5.44 7.40 0.87
C HIS A 128 4.17 7.32 0.01
N GLU A 129 4.25 6.81 -1.22
CA GLU A 129 3.07 6.59 -2.07
C GLU A 129 2.15 5.50 -1.51
N GLN A 130 2.70 4.43 -0.93
CA GLN A 130 1.93 3.38 -0.26
C GLN A 130 1.27 3.87 1.03
N ASP A 131 2.00 4.62 1.85
CA ASP A 131 1.48 5.20 3.09
C ASP A 131 0.33 6.16 2.81
N ARG A 132 0.43 6.98 1.75
CA ARG A 132 -0.69 7.83 1.32
C ARG A 132 -1.94 7.02 0.98
N LYS A 133 -1.80 5.95 0.19
CA LYS A 133 -2.93 5.07 -0.16
C LYS A 133 -3.50 4.35 1.05
N GLN A 134 -2.67 3.91 1.99
CA GLN A 134 -3.14 3.31 3.24
C GLN A 134 -3.88 4.32 4.09
N ASN A 135 -3.38 5.55 4.22
CA ASN A 135 -4.03 6.60 4.98
C ASN A 135 -5.39 6.98 4.39
N GLU A 136 -5.49 7.10 3.06
CA GLU A 136 -6.78 7.33 2.38
C GLU A 136 -7.78 6.20 2.67
N ARG A 137 -7.35 4.93 2.64
CA ARG A 137 -8.18 3.79 3.00
C ARG A 137 -8.58 3.81 4.47
N SER A 138 -7.65 4.11 5.37
CA SER A 138 -7.92 4.19 6.81
C SER A 138 -8.93 5.28 7.14
N ILE A 139 -8.88 6.42 6.45
CA ILE A 139 -9.88 7.49 6.59
C ILE A 139 -11.24 7.01 6.12
N ALA A 140 -11.31 6.35 4.95
CA ALA A 140 -12.55 5.80 4.42
C ALA A 140 -13.16 4.72 5.34
N ASP A 141 -12.33 3.82 5.88
CA ASP A 141 -12.77 2.79 6.84
C ASP A 141 -13.28 3.43 8.14
N THR A 142 -12.60 4.49 8.61
CA THR A 142 -13.05 5.23 9.80
C THR A 142 -14.38 5.93 9.56
N GLU A 143 -14.57 6.53 8.39
CA GLU A 143 -15.84 7.17 8.01
C GLU A 143 -16.96 6.12 7.90
N TYR A 144 -16.66 4.97 7.29
CA TYR A 144 -17.60 3.85 7.20
C TYR A 144 -18.01 3.33 8.58
N LEU A 145 -17.04 3.04 9.45
CA LEU A 145 -17.29 2.59 10.82
C LEU A 145 -18.08 3.65 11.61
N THR A 146 -17.79 4.94 11.44
CA THR A 146 -18.51 6.02 12.11
C THR A 146 -19.97 6.07 11.66
N ARG A 147 -20.23 5.90 10.35
CA ARG A 147 -21.59 5.83 9.80
C ARG A 147 -22.32 4.59 10.30
N GLU A 148 -21.64 3.43 10.33
CA GLU A 148 -22.22 2.17 10.80
C GLU A 148 -22.55 2.23 12.30
N VAL A 149 -21.66 2.81 13.12
CA VAL A 149 -21.90 3.03 14.55
C VAL A 149 -23.05 4.01 14.77
N ALA A 150 -23.18 5.06 13.95
CA ALA A 150 -24.32 5.97 14.02
C ALA A 150 -25.63 5.26 13.67
N ALA A 151 -25.64 4.41 12.63
CA ALA A 151 -26.80 3.60 12.24
C ALA A 151 -27.16 2.57 13.33
N LEU A 152 -26.17 1.87 13.90
CA LEU A 152 -26.35 0.94 15.01
C LEU A 152 -26.93 1.66 16.24
N ARG A 153 -26.42 2.86 16.55
CA ARG A 153 -26.93 3.68 17.66
C ARG A 153 -28.39 4.08 17.44
N MET A 154 -28.77 4.43 16.21
CA MET A 154 -30.16 4.76 15.88
C MET A 154 -31.05 3.52 16.02
N GLY A 155 -30.65 2.38 15.45
CA GLY A 155 -31.40 1.12 15.56
C GLY A 155 -31.54 0.62 17.01
N LEU A 156 -30.47 0.70 17.82
CA LEU A 156 -30.54 0.40 19.25
C LEU A 156 -31.37 1.43 20.02
N GLY A 157 -31.33 2.71 19.64
CA GLY A 157 -32.16 3.75 20.24
C GLY A 157 -33.66 3.53 20.02
N GLU A 158 -34.04 3.01 18.85
CA GLU A 158 -35.42 2.64 18.50
C GLU A 158 -35.88 1.35 19.21
N VAL A 159 -35.01 0.35 19.39
CA VAL A 159 -35.38 -0.95 19.98
C VAL A 159 -35.21 -0.98 21.51
N ALA A 160 -34.34 -0.16 22.09
CA ALA A 160 -34.07 -0.10 23.52
C ALA A 160 -34.45 1.26 24.13
N THR A 161 -35.58 1.84 23.73
CA THR A 161 -36.05 3.05 24.41
C THR A 161 -36.52 2.68 25.82
N ARG A 162 -36.21 3.55 26.79
CA ARG A 162 -36.61 3.44 28.20
C ARG A 162 -38.08 3.05 28.38
N ASP A 163 -38.94 3.48 27.47
CA ASP A 163 -40.37 3.19 27.50
C ASP A 163 -40.70 1.73 27.16
N TRP A 164 -39.95 1.07 26.27
CA TRP A 164 -40.09 -0.37 25.99
C TRP A 164 -39.57 -1.22 27.17
N ILE A 165 -38.38 -0.88 27.69
CA ILE A 165 -37.86 -1.57 28.89
C ILE A 165 -38.80 -1.36 30.08
N ARG A 166 -39.39 -0.17 30.20
CA ARG A 166 -40.39 0.14 31.23
C ARG A 166 -41.68 -0.65 31.01
N SER A 167 -42.19 -0.77 29.79
CA SER A 167 -43.40 -1.55 29.54
C SER A 167 -43.19 -3.03 29.83
N GLU A 168 -42.05 -3.60 29.41
CA GLU A 168 -41.71 -5.01 29.74
C GLU A 168 -41.54 -5.22 31.24
N PHE A 169 -40.88 -4.30 31.96
CA PHE A 169 -40.80 -4.39 33.43
C PHE A 169 -42.18 -4.30 34.09
N VAL A 170 -43.06 -3.44 33.59
CA VAL A 170 -44.42 -3.30 34.12
C VAL A 170 -45.24 -4.54 33.84
N ASP A 171 -45.14 -5.12 32.64
CA ASP A 171 -45.85 -6.35 32.28
C ASP A 171 -45.34 -7.54 33.09
N LEU A 172 -44.02 -7.69 33.26
CA LEU A 172 -43.43 -8.73 34.12
C LEU A 172 -43.83 -8.58 35.60
N VAL A 173 -43.88 -7.35 36.12
CA VAL A 173 -44.35 -7.09 37.50
C VAL A 173 -45.83 -7.43 37.63
N LYS A 174 -46.65 -7.07 36.65
CA LYS A 174 -48.08 -7.44 36.61
C LYS A 174 -48.27 -8.94 36.59
N GLU A 175 -47.51 -9.66 35.77
CA GLU A 175 -47.58 -11.12 35.69
C GLU A 175 -47.23 -11.78 37.04
N MET A 176 -46.22 -11.25 37.74
CA MET A 176 -45.85 -11.71 39.08
C MET A 176 -46.93 -11.41 40.14
N GLU A 177 -47.56 -10.24 40.10
CA GLU A 177 -48.67 -9.85 40.99
C GLU A 177 -49.90 -10.73 40.74
N ASP A 178 -50.25 -10.98 39.48
CA ASP A 178 -51.36 -11.87 39.10
C ASP A 178 -51.09 -13.31 39.54
N ARG A 179 -49.84 -13.76 39.43
CA ARG A 179 -49.44 -15.08 39.92
C ARG A 179 -49.48 -15.17 41.45
N ARG A 180 -49.26 -14.05 42.15
CA ARG A 180 -49.38 -13.93 43.61
C ARG A 180 -50.82 -13.82 44.07
N SER A 181 -51.70 -13.18 43.29
CA SER A 181 -53.14 -13.06 43.60
C SER A 181 -53.86 -14.41 43.44
N VAL A 182 -53.39 -15.26 42.53
CA VAL A 182 -53.86 -16.66 42.36
C VAL A 182 -53.45 -17.55 43.54
N PHE A 183 -52.43 -17.17 44.33
CA PHE A 183 -52.01 -17.85 45.56
C PHE A 183 -51.99 -16.86 46.75
N PRO A 184 -53.15 -16.47 47.30
CA PRO A 184 -53.21 -15.57 48.45
C PRO A 184 -52.44 -16.19 49.63
N PRO A 185 -51.60 -15.42 50.35
CA PRO A 185 -51.03 -15.90 51.60
C PRO A 185 -52.17 -16.14 52.59
N GLU A 186 -52.29 -17.37 53.11
CA GLU A 186 -53.23 -17.71 54.18
C GLU A 186 -53.05 -16.70 55.32
N HIS A 187 -54.05 -15.83 55.49
CA HIS A 187 -54.14 -15.00 56.67
C HIS A 187 -54.42 -15.94 57.84
N ALA A 188 -53.41 -16.17 58.69
CA ALA A 188 -53.59 -16.74 60.01
C ALA A 188 -54.65 -15.90 60.73
N SER A 189 -55.79 -16.53 60.95
CA SER A 189 -56.92 -16.01 61.70
C SER A 189 -56.48 -15.69 63.12
N GLU A 190 -56.35 -14.41 63.44
CA GLU A 190 -56.30 -13.94 64.82
C GLU A 190 -57.75 -13.76 65.30
N SER A 191 -58.40 -14.90 65.48
CA SER A 191 -59.42 -15.06 66.52
C SER A 191 -58.69 -15.08 67.85
N ASP A 192 -58.90 -14.06 68.66
CA ASP A 192 -58.84 -14.06 70.12
C ASP A 192 -59.11 -12.61 70.58
N GLU A 193 -59.82 -12.32 71.65
CA GLU A 193 -60.68 -13.08 72.53
C GLU A 193 -61.41 -12.03 73.37
N ALA A 194 -62.58 -12.41 73.86
CA ALA A 194 -63.37 -11.63 74.80
C ALA A 194 -62.56 -11.17 76.02
N ASP A 195 -62.74 -9.93 76.48
CA ASP A 195 -63.10 -9.67 77.88
C ASP A 195 -63.38 -8.18 78.16
N ARG A 196 -64.51 -7.95 78.83
CA ARG A 196 -64.93 -6.83 79.72
C ARG A 196 -65.27 -5.45 79.14
#